data_AF-A0A812WSA5-F1
#
_entry.id   AF-A0A812WSA5-F1
#
_cell.length_a   1.000
_cell.length_b   1.000
_cell.length_c   1.000
_cell.angle_alpha   90.00
_cell.angle_beta   90.00
_cell.angle_gamma   90.00
#
_symmetry.space_group_name_H-M   'P 1'
#
loop_
_entity.id
_entity.type
_entity.pdbx_description
1 polymer ?
#
loop_
_entity_poly.entity_id
_entity_poly.type
_entity_poly.pdbx_seq_one_letter_code
_entity_poly.pdbx_strand_id
1 'polypeptide(L)'
;MEETDANNHYTKRVGRLASFISRMDPWLIGLQEPSSGQLLHLQAGLARHWKAVGYEGNGHKDMDRADPRRFNDYQTGILYDSRHLELIESDHLWLSKSPRTPNTKSWDSVGVRTVTIAAFRMKKDASPIDIVHLNCHLDVWGSEARLQQAKLLLQFGQEWSKRHLNATILLTGDFNTANSHAPHRVLLEGGYTDSWEVCESLDKNCMSHDFAATFHGWLGSCINSYALRAFQFVLQTIHACGVDFPKAVPGSIRDVGRAAMKIMKQLDLQKLRRNFPSSLSRLHVDWILVKQNLQGQTLIPEAVIVAEVRDRDFSSDHFPLLAVFRLPS
;
A
#
# COMPACT_ATOMS: atom_id res chain seq x y z
N MET A 1 -8.33 14.02 21.01
CA MET A 1 -7.45 13.13 21.80
C MET A 1 -6.26 13.95 22.19
N GLU A 2 -5.93 13.96 23.48
CA GLU A 2 -4.90 14.78 24.10
C GLU A 2 -3.51 14.56 23.51
N GLU A 3 -2.77 15.67 23.49
CA GLU A 3 -1.39 15.87 23.02
C GLU A 3 -0.37 15.17 23.92
N THR A 4 0.03 13.93 23.60
CA THR A 4 1.13 13.26 24.35
C THR A 4 2.24 12.67 23.49
N ASP A 5 2.08 12.59 22.16
CA ASP A 5 3.16 12.15 21.26
C ASP A 5 3.81 13.35 20.56
N ALA A 6 4.92 13.82 21.15
CA ALA A 6 5.65 14.99 20.67
C ALA A 6 6.23 14.83 19.24
N ASN A 7 6.41 13.61 18.71
CA ASN A 7 7.13 13.39 17.44
C ASN A 7 6.28 12.82 16.31
N ASN A 8 5.23 12.05 16.61
CA ASN A 8 4.41 11.40 15.57
C ASN A 8 3.09 12.12 15.29
N HIS A 9 2.88 13.31 15.88
CA HIS A 9 1.71 14.12 15.57
C HIS A 9 1.66 14.49 14.08
N TYR A 10 0.49 14.33 13.47
CA TYR A 10 0.34 14.47 12.01
C TYR A 10 0.86 15.81 11.46
N THR A 11 0.64 16.92 12.18
CA THR A 11 1.08 18.25 11.73
C THR A 11 2.59 18.37 11.54
N LYS A 12 3.39 17.56 12.25
CA LYS A 12 4.83 17.47 12.04
C LYS A 12 5.17 16.52 10.90
N ARG A 13 4.48 15.38 10.84
CA ARG A 13 4.68 14.34 9.82
C ARG A 13 4.36 14.81 8.40
N VAL A 14 3.30 15.61 8.23
CA VAL A 14 2.91 16.14 6.91
C VAL A 14 3.97 17.05 6.31
N GLY A 15 4.66 17.85 7.11
CA GLY A 15 5.78 18.67 6.64
C GLY A 15 6.96 17.82 6.17
N ARG A 16 7.28 16.75 6.93
CA ARG A 16 8.31 15.77 6.53
C ARG A 16 7.93 15.06 5.24
N LEU A 17 6.68 14.62 5.11
CA LEU A 17 6.16 13.97 3.91
C LEU A 17 6.18 14.92 2.70
N ALA A 18 5.75 16.18 2.85
CA ALA A 18 5.81 17.18 1.79
C ALA A 18 7.25 17.45 1.34
N SER A 19 8.18 17.56 2.29
CA SER A 19 9.61 17.71 2.01
C SER A 19 10.18 16.47 1.32
N PHE A 20 9.80 15.26 1.76
CA PHE A 20 10.20 14.01 1.12
C PHE A 20 9.73 13.95 -0.33
N ILE A 21 8.44 14.22 -0.60
CA ILE A 21 7.89 14.25 -1.96
C ILE A 21 8.63 15.28 -2.82
N SER A 22 8.90 16.47 -2.29
CA SER A 22 9.62 17.52 -3.01
C SER A 22 11.08 17.15 -3.31
N ARG A 23 11.74 16.36 -2.45
CA ARG A 23 13.12 15.89 -2.65
C ARG A 23 13.19 14.73 -3.64
N MET A 24 12.25 13.78 -3.56
CA MET A 24 12.26 12.60 -4.42
C MET A 24 11.64 12.83 -5.80
N ASP A 25 10.80 13.88 -5.94
CA ASP A 25 10.12 14.29 -7.17
C ASP A 25 9.45 13.13 -7.96
N PRO A 26 8.66 12.24 -7.30
CA PRO A 26 8.03 11.12 -8.00
C PRO A 26 6.93 11.62 -8.95
N TRP A 27 6.54 10.80 -9.92
CA TRP A 27 5.45 11.18 -10.84
C TRP A 27 4.07 10.74 -10.34
N LEU A 28 4.03 9.62 -9.61
CA LEU A 28 2.83 9.01 -9.03
C LEU A 28 3.11 8.63 -7.57
N ILE A 29 2.12 8.84 -6.70
CA ILE A 29 2.17 8.44 -5.30
C ILE A 29 0.81 7.83 -4.93
N GLY A 30 0.83 6.60 -4.42
CA GLY A 30 -0.33 6.02 -3.73
C GLY A 30 -0.27 6.35 -2.24
N LEU A 31 -1.32 6.98 -1.70
CA LEU A 31 -1.46 7.27 -0.27
C LEU A 31 -2.51 6.36 0.36
N GLN A 32 -2.23 5.86 1.55
CA GLN A 32 -3.18 5.10 2.37
C GLN A 32 -3.44 5.83 3.68
N GLU A 33 -4.69 5.79 4.13
CA GLU A 33 -5.17 6.45 5.34
C GLU A 33 -5.05 8.00 5.43
N PRO A 34 -4.89 8.80 4.36
CA PRO A 34 -5.03 10.23 4.57
C PRO A 34 -6.51 10.53 4.83
N SER A 35 -6.80 11.29 5.88
CA SER A 35 -8.09 12.00 5.93
C SER A 35 -8.09 13.15 4.92
N SER A 36 -9.27 13.66 4.55
CA SER A 36 -9.40 14.84 3.68
C SER A 36 -8.62 16.06 4.18
N GLY A 37 -8.70 16.35 5.48
CA GLY A 37 -7.94 17.44 6.11
C GLY A 37 -6.42 17.21 6.08
N GLN A 38 -6.00 15.95 6.21
CA GLN A 38 -4.59 15.58 6.05
C GLN A 38 -4.12 15.79 4.61
N LEU A 39 -4.87 15.31 3.62
CA LEU A 39 -4.55 15.52 2.21
C LEU A 39 -4.48 17.01 1.85
N LEU A 40 -5.41 17.83 2.36
CA LEU A 40 -5.37 19.28 2.21
C LEU A 40 -4.07 19.90 2.72
N HIS A 41 -3.69 19.55 3.94
CA HIS A 41 -2.48 20.08 4.55
C HIS A 41 -1.24 19.63 3.76
N LEU A 42 -1.21 18.38 3.29
CA LEU A 42 -0.15 17.91 2.41
C LEU A 42 -0.09 18.72 1.12
N GLN A 43 -1.23 18.92 0.43
CA GLN A 43 -1.27 19.68 -0.81
C GLN A 43 -0.91 21.15 -0.64
N ALA A 44 -1.21 21.75 0.51
CA ALA A 44 -0.77 23.12 0.83
C ALA A 44 0.76 23.23 0.96
N GLY A 45 1.43 22.14 1.34
CA GLY A 45 2.89 22.05 1.40
C GLY A 45 3.56 21.62 0.08
N LEU A 46 2.78 21.26 -0.96
CA LEU A 46 3.28 20.83 -2.25
C LEU A 46 3.11 21.92 -3.33
N ALA A 47 3.94 21.85 -4.38
CA ALA A 47 3.82 22.74 -5.52
C ALA A 47 2.48 22.54 -6.27
N ARG A 48 1.97 23.61 -6.91
CA ARG A 48 0.63 23.64 -7.54
C ARG A 48 0.39 22.60 -8.65
N HIS A 49 1.46 22.03 -9.20
CA HIS A 49 1.38 20.97 -10.21
C HIS A 49 0.97 19.62 -9.61
N TRP A 50 1.11 19.42 -8.30
CA TRP A 50 0.60 18.23 -7.63
C TRP A 50 -0.92 18.23 -7.60
N LYS A 51 -1.52 17.17 -8.14
CA LYS A 51 -2.96 16.95 -8.15
C LYS A 51 -3.29 15.67 -7.39
N ALA A 52 -4.55 15.54 -6.96
CA ALA A 52 -5.03 14.39 -6.21
C ALA A 52 -6.27 13.80 -6.89
N VAL A 53 -6.41 12.48 -6.83
CA VAL A 53 -7.59 11.74 -7.23
C VAL A 53 -7.92 10.69 -6.16
N GLY A 54 -9.20 10.44 -5.93
CA GLY A 54 -9.67 9.54 -4.88
C GLY A 54 -11.17 9.69 -4.68
N TYR A 55 -11.70 9.04 -3.65
CA TYR A 55 -13.11 9.18 -3.30
C TYR A 55 -13.44 10.61 -2.88
N GLU A 56 -14.42 11.19 -3.55
CA GLU A 56 -15.12 12.39 -3.13
C GLU A 56 -16.59 11.99 -3.06
N GLY A 57 -17.15 11.90 -1.85
CA GLY A 57 -18.55 11.50 -1.68
C GLY A 57 -19.52 12.31 -2.54
N ASN A 58 -20.70 11.76 -2.80
CA ASN A 58 -21.72 12.46 -3.60
C ASN A 58 -22.07 13.79 -2.93
N GLY A 59 -21.92 14.90 -3.66
CA GLY A 59 -22.11 16.25 -3.14
C GLY A 59 -20.95 16.78 -2.28
N HIS A 60 -19.89 15.99 -2.07
CA HIS A 60 -18.71 16.44 -1.32
C HIS A 60 -17.83 17.38 -2.13
N LYS A 61 -17.79 17.22 -3.46
CA LYS A 61 -16.93 18.02 -4.36
C LYS A 61 -17.03 19.54 -4.11
N ASP A 62 -18.25 20.03 -3.85
CA ASP A 62 -18.53 21.46 -3.63
C ASP A 62 -18.46 21.88 -2.15
N MET A 63 -18.22 20.92 -1.24
CA MET A 63 -18.03 21.20 0.19
C MET A 63 -16.58 21.56 0.49
N ASP A 64 -16.41 22.38 1.54
CA ASP A 64 -15.10 22.62 2.13
C ASP A 64 -14.42 21.27 2.44
N ARG A 65 -13.16 21.13 2.05
CA ARG A 65 -12.40 19.92 2.29
C ARG A 65 -12.11 19.68 3.78
N ALA A 66 -12.24 20.70 4.63
CA ALA A 66 -12.20 20.59 6.08
C ALA A 66 -13.54 20.12 6.69
N ASP A 67 -14.60 19.97 5.89
CA ASP A 67 -15.90 19.52 6.39
C ASP A 67 -15.79 18.09 6.98
N PRO A 68 -16.27 17.86 8.21
CA PRO A 68 -16.14 16.56 8.89
C PRO A 68 -16.81 15.40 8.14
N ARG A 69 -17.80 15.67 7.27
CA ARG A 69 -18.43 14.64 6.43
C ARG A 69 -17.47 14.07 5.40
N ARG A 70 -16.43 14.82 5.04
CA ARG A 70 -15.37 14.41 4.12
C ARG A 70 -14.25 13.64 4.80
N PHE A 71 -14.34 13.32 6.10
CA PHE A 71 -13.23 12.74 6.86
C PHE A 71 -12.61 11.49 6.21
N ASN A 72 -13.44 10.65 5.58
CA ASN A 72 -13.01 9.42 4.89
C ASN A 72 -12.78 9.59 3.37
N ASP A 73 -12.92 10.80 2.82
CA ASP A 73 -12.55 11.06 1.43
C ASP A 73 -11.03 10.82 1.26
N TYR A 74 -10.63 10.33 0.09
CA TYR A 74 -9.23 10.04 -0.25
C TYR A 74 -8.48 9.02 0.62
N GLN A 75 -9.15 8.19 1.44
CA GLN A 75 -8.48 7.14 2.24
C GLN A 75 -7.53 6.21 1.45
N THR A 76 -7.73 6.10 0.13
CA THR A 76 -6.79 5.48 -0.82
C THR A 76 -6.51 6.42 -1.99
N GLY A 77 -6.04 7.63 -1.72
CA GLY A 77 -5.81 8.67 -2.73
C GLY A 77 -4.58 8.40 -3.61
N ILE A 78 -4.60 8.92 -4.82
CA ILE A 78 -3.44 8.98 -5.71
C ILE A 78 -3.05 10.44 -5.89
N LEU A 79 -1.80 10.79 -5.59
CA LEU A 79 -1.22 12.06 -6.01
C LEU A 79 -0.44 11.85 -7.31
N TYR A 80 -0.52 12.83 -8.21
CA TYR A 80 0.22 12.79 -9.47
C TYR A 80 0.79 14.16 -9.83
N ASP A 81 1.93 14.15 -10.50
CA ASP A 81 2.55 15.35 -11.04
C ASP A 81 1.98 15.68 -12.44
N SER A 82 1.17 16.75 -12.49
CA SER A 82 0.56 17.23 -13.74
C SER A 82 1.56 17.79 -14.75
N ARG A 83 2.85 17.96 -14.41
CA ARG A 83 3.90 18.25 -15.40
C ARG A 83 4.16 17.07 -16.33
N HIS A 84 4.08 15.85 -15.82
CA HIS A 84 4.42 14.62 -16.55
C HIS A 84 3.17 13.83 -16.99
N LEU A 85 2.08 13.94 -16.23
CA LEU A 85 0.90 13.09 -16.40
C LEU A 85 -0.37 13.92 -16.63
N GLU A 86 -1.19 13.44 -17.56
CA GLU A 86 -2.55 13.92 -17.78
C GLU A 86 -3.53 12.86 -17.29
N LEU A 87 -4.40 13.19 -16.35
CA LEU A 87 -5.46 12.29 -15.90
C LEU A 87 -6.54 12.15 -16.98
N ILE A 88 -6.77 10.93 -17.46
CA ILE A 88 -7.74 10.63 -18.51
C ILE A 88 -9.06 10.12 -17.94
N GLU A 89 -8.98 9.19 -16.99
CA GLU A 89 -10.13 8.55 -16.38
C GLU A 89 -9.77 8.17 -14.95
N SER A 90 -10.74 8.21 -14.03
CA SER A 90 -10.55 7.71 -12.68
C SER A 90 -11.82 7.09 -12.12
N ASP A 91 -11.65 6.21 -11.15
CA ASP A 91 -12.73 5.54 -10.47
C ASP A 91 -12.35 5.24 -9.01
N HIS A 92 -13.35 4.97 -8.19
CA HIS A 92 -13.19 4.60 -6.81
C HIS A 92 -14.18 3.50 -6.43
N LEU A 93 -13.66 2.42 -5.84
CA LEU A 93 -14.43 1.21 -5.57
C LEU A 93 -14.21 0.73 -4.15
N TRP A 94 -15.27 0.14 -3.59
CA TRP A 94 -15.21 -0.58 -2.32
C TRP A 94 -14.74 -2.01 -2.56
N LEU A 95 -13.76 -2.46 -1.79
CA LEU A 95 -13.25 -3.82 -1.86
C LEU A 95 -14.17 -4.76 -1.05
N SER A 96 -15.38 -4.96 -1.60
CA SER A 96 -16.48 -5.70 -1.00
C SER A 96 -17.25 -6.48 -2.07
N LYS A 97 -18.27 -7.27 -1.68
CA LYS A 97 -19.18 -7.93 -2.62
C LYS A 97 -20.03 -6.96 -3.45
N SER A 98 -20.05 -5.67 -3.11
CA SER A 98 -20.80 -4.63 -3.81
C SER A 98 -19.91 -3.40 -4.09
N PRO A 99 -18.92 -3.50 -5.01
CA PRO A 99 -17.88 -2.48 -5.15
C PRO A 99 -18.34 -1.09 -5.54
N ARG A 100 -19.56 -0.96 -6.08
CA ARG A 100 -20.18 0.31 -6.49
C ARG A 100 -21.06 0.92 -5.39
N THR A 101 -21.29 0.21 -4.29
CA THR A 101 -22.12 0.68 -3.19
C THR A 101 -21.24 1.27 -2.09
N PRO A 102 -21.39 2.57 -1.78
CA PRO A 102 -20.56 3.24 -0.79
C PRO A 102 -20.58 2.58 0.59
N ASN A 103 -19.44 2.66 1.27
CA ASN A 103 -19.25 2.21 2.66
C ASN A 103 -19.62 0.74 2.92
N THR A 104 -19.50 -0.12 1.91
CA THR A 104 -19.75 -1.54 2.07
C THR A 104 -18.53 -2.30 2.58
N LYS A 105 -18.81 -3.32 3.40
CA LYS A 105 -17.84 -4.23 3.98
C LYS A 105 -18.26 -5.67 3.69
N SER A 106 -17.32 -6.59 3.51
CA SER A 106 -17.62 -8.00 3.20
C SER A 106 -16.61 -8.96 3.80
N TRP A 107 -16.98 -10.24 3.83
CA TRP A 107 -16.19 -11.32 4.44
C TRP A 107 -15.90 -11.04 5.92
N ASP A 108 -14.71 -11.38 6.40
CA ASP A 108 -14.21 -11.12 7.76
C ASP A 108 -13.52 -9.75 7.89
N SER A 109 -13.76 -8.83 6.96
CA SER A 109 -13.17 -7.49 6.99
C SER A 109 -13.64 -6.71 8.23
N VAL A 110 -12.73 -5.97 8.84
CA VAL A 110 -12.98 -5.23 10.08
C VAL A 110 -13.46 -3.82 9.81
N GLY A 111 -12.95 -3.21 8.73
CA GLY A 111 -13.30 -1.87 8.28
C GLY A 111 -13.72 -1.84 6.83
N VAL A 112 -14.17 -0.67 6.37
CA VAL A 112 -14.37 -0.43 4.94
C VAL A 112 -13.01 -0.34 4.26
N ARG A 113 -12.84 -1.01 3.12
CA ARG A 113 -11.60 -1.01 2.33
C ARG A 113 -11.90 -0.59 0.90
N THR A 114 -10.96 0.09 0.27
CA THR A 114 -11.19 0.75 -1.01
C THR A 114 -9.99 0.64 -1.94
N VAL A 115 -10.24 0.93 -3.21
CA VAL A 115 -9.23 1.12 -4.24
C VAL A 115 -9.61 2.35 -5.06
N THR A 116 -8.64 3.23 -5.31
CA THR A 116 -8.75 4.28 -6.33
C THR A 116 -7.98 3.84 -7.56
N ILE A 117 -8.59 4.04 -8.74
CA ILE A 117 -8.00 3.68 -10.02
C ILE A 117 -7.92 4.94 -10.87
N ALA A 118 -6.79 5.18 -11.53
CA ALA A 118 -6.62 6.33 -12.41
C ALA A 118 -5.79 5.96 -13.64
N ALA A 119 -6.34 6.23 -14.83
CA ALA A 119 -5.63 6.15 -16.09
C ALA A 119 -4.98 7.50 -16.39
N PHE A 120 -3.68 7.46 -16.68
CA PHE A 120 -2.86 8.60 -17.00
C PHE A 120 -2.27 8.45 -18.38
N ARG A 121 -2.37 9.53 -19.16
CA ARG A 121 -1.56 9.70 -20.35
C ARG A 121 -0.23 10.33 -19.97
N MET A 122 0.86 9.71 -20.43
CA MET A 122 2.19 10.30 -20.30
C MET A 122 2.31 11.42 -21.35
N LYS A 123 2.73 12.62 -20.95
CA LYS A 123 2.87 13.73 -21.90
C LYS A 123 3.99 13.44 -22.91
N LYS A 124 3.82 13.94 -24.14
CA LYS A 124 4.49 13.49 -25.40
C LYS A 124 6.01 13.31 -25.36
N ASP A 125 6.72 13.96 -24.44
CA ASP A 125 8.17 13.87 -24.31
C ASP A 125 8.63 12.77 -23.34
N ALA A 126 7.70 11.99 -22.75
CA ALA A 126 7.98 11.06 -21.65
C ALA A 126 7.92 9.58 -22.02
N SER A 127 6.93 9.10 -22.77
CA SER A 127 6.81 7.68 -23.14
C SER A 127 5.75 7.42 -24.21
N PRO A 128 5.87 6.34 -25.02
CA PRO A 128 4.77 5.87 -25.84
C PRO A 128 3.69 5.11 -25.05
N ILE A 129 3.94 4.68 -23.79
CA ILE A 129 2.96 3.94 -22.99
C ILE A 129 2.17 4.84 -22.03
N ASP A 130 0.93 4.45 -21.76
CA ASP A 130 0.09 5.07 -20.72
C ASP A 130 0.22 4.26 -19.40
N ILE A 131 -0.25 4.82 -18.28
CA ILE A 131 -0.23 4.13 -16.99
C ILE A 131 -1.64 4.09 -16.41
N VAL A 132 -2.10 2.92 -16.00
CA VAL A 132 -3.25 2.81 -15.09
C VAL A 132 -2.72 2.48 -13.70
N HIS A 133 -2.97 3.36 -12.74
CA HIS A 133 -2.55 3.20 -11.36
C HIS A 133 -3.75 2.81 -10.48
N LEU A 134 -3.69 1.62 -9.88
CA LEU A 134 -4.58 1.19 -8.80
C LEU A 134 -3.85 1.42 -7.47
N ASN A 135 -4.45 2.16 -6.55
CA ASN A 135 -3.95 2.31 -5.20
C ASN A 135 -4.98 1.77 -4.20
N CYS A 136 -4.58 0.83 -3.35
CA CYS A 136 -5.47 0.16 -2.42
C CYS A 136 -4.98 0.18 -0.97
N HIS A 137 -5.87 -0.20 -0.06
CA HIS A 137 -5.53 -0.55 1.31
C HIS A 137 -6.37 -1.78 1.68
N LEU A 138 -5.73 -2.93 1.90
CA LEU A 138 -6.41 -4.18 2.25
C LEU A 138 -6.73 -4.28 3.75
N ASP A 139 -7.55 -5.27 4.11
CA ASP A 139 -7.98 -5.45 5.49
C ASP A 139 -6.85 -5.86 6.46
N VAL A 140 -6.76 -5.13 7.57
CA VAL A 140 -5.73 -5.36 8.61
C VAL A 140 -5.90 -6.70 9.31
N TRP A 141 -7.12 -7.21 9.54
CA TRP A 141 -7.31 -8.48 10.28
C TRP A 141 -7.84 -9.64 9.43
N GLY A 142 -8.91 -9.43 8.68
CA GLY A 142 -9.62 -10.45 7.92
C GLY A 142 -8.75 -11.11 6.84
N SER A 143 -8.36 -12.35 7.08
CA SER A 143 -7.53 -13.13 6.14
C SER A 143 -8.30 -13.51 4.87
N GLU A 144 -9.59 -13.84 5.00
CA GLU A 144 -10.46 -14.12 3.86
C GLU A 144 -10.73 -12.83 3.07
N ALA A 145 -10.96 -11.73 3.78
CA ALA A 145 -11.11 -10.41 3.18
C ALA A 145 -9.89 -10.05 2.34
N ARG A 146 -8.66 -10.10 2.87
CA ARG A 146 -7.45 -9.79 2.08
C ARG A 146 -7.35 -10.62 0.80
N LEU A 147 -7.65 -11.92 0.87
CA LEU A 147 -7.63 -12.81 -0.29
C LEU A 147 -8.66 -12.39 -1.34
N GLN A 148 -9.90 -12.14 -0.92
CA GLN A 148 -10.99 -11.78 -1.85
C GLN A 148 -10.83 -10.37 -2.39
N GLN A 149 -10.31 -9.45 -1.59
CA GLN A 149 -9.96 -8.10 -2.02
C GLN A 149 -8.83 -8.12 -3.05
N ALA A 150 -7.80 -8.96 -2.89
CA ALA A 150 -6.78 -9.15 -3.92
C ALA A 150 -7.34 -9.73 -5.23
N LYS A 151 -8.31 -10.65 -5.17
CA LYS A 151 -9.03 -11.14 -6.37
C LYS A 151 -9.81 -10.02 -7.07
N LEU A 152 -10.45 -9.12 -6.32
CA LEU A 152 -11.10 -7.95 -6.89
C LEU A 152 -10.09 -7.00 -7.58
N LEU A 153 -8.93 -6.75 -6.95
CA LEU A 153 -7.87 -5.94 -7.57
C LEU A 153 -7.37 -6.56 -8.88
N LEU A 154 -7.23 -7.89 -8.93
CA LEU A 154 -6.90 -8.61 -10.16
C LEU A 154 -7.99 -8.41 -11.23
N GLN A 155 -9.26 -8.56 -10.87
CA GLN A 155 -10.38 -8.35 -11.77
C GLN A 155 -10.40 -6.91 -12.31
N PHE A 156 -10.28 -5.90 -11.44
CA PHE A 156 -10.28 -4.50 -11.84
C PHE A 156 -9.08 -4.19 -12.74
N GLY A 157 -7.88 -4.66 -12.40
CA GLY A 157 -6.71 -4.53 -13.26
C GLY A 157 -6.96 -5.09 -14.67
N GLN A 158 -7.56 -6.27 -14.79
CA GLN A 158 -7.92 -6.87 -16.08
C GLN A 158 -8.97 -6.06 -16.85
N GLU A 159 -10.00 -5.55 -16.17
CA GLU A 159 -11.02 -4.69 -16.78
C GLU A 159 -10.42 -3.40 -17.33
N TRP A 160 -9.51 -2.77 -16.58
CA TRP A 160 -8.85 -1.55 -16.99
C TRP A 160 -7.80 -1.79 -18.09
N SER A 161 -7.06 -2.89 -18.08
CA SER A 161 -6.16 -3.26 -19.19
C SER A 161 -6.91 -3.39 -20.52
N LYS A 162 -8.16 -3.89 -20.50
CA LYS A 162 -8.99 -4.01 -21.71
C LYS A 162 -9.53 -2.67 -22.19
N ARG A 163 -9.68 -1.69 -21.30
CA ARG A 163 -10.15 -0.34 -21.62
C ARG A 163 -9.02 0.57 -22.11
N HIS A 164 -7.84 0.41 -21.53
CA HIS A 164 -6.63 1.19 -21.80
C HIS A 164 -5.54 0.28 -22.36
N LEU A 165 -5.70 -0.14 -23.62
CA LEU A 165 -4.91 -1.22 -24.24
C LEU A 165 -3.39 -0.97 -24.23
N ASN A 166 -2.99 0.30 -24.36
CA ASN A 166 -1.60 0.76 -24.38
C ASN A 166 -0.99 0.91 -22.98
N ALA A 167 -1.82 0.83 -21.92
CA ALA A 167 -1.39 1.15 -20.57
C ALA A 167 -0.81 -0.05 -19.83
N THR A 168 0.34 0.15 -19.18
CA THR A 168 0.81 -0.75 -18.14
C THR A 168 -0.02 -0.52 -16.87
N ILE A 169 -0.32 -1.59 -16.14
CA ILE A 169 -1.02 -1.49 -14.86
C ILE A 169 0.00 -1.41 -13.73
N LEU A 170 -0.06 -0.36 -12.93
CA LEU A 170 0.65 -0.18 -11.68
C LEU A 170 -0.32 -0.40 -10.53
N LEU A 171 -0.01 -1.28 -9.59
CA LEU A 171 -0.81 -1.54 -8.40
C LEU A 171 0.04 -1.28 -7.16
N THR A 172 -0.37 -0.31 -6.34
CA THR A 172 0.30 0.03 -5.07
C THR A 172 -0.66 -0.10 -3.90
N GLY A 173 -0.12 -0.21 -2.71
CA GLY A 173 -0.92 -0.13 -1.50
C GLY A 173 -0.25 -0.73 -0.29
N ASP A 174 -0.90 -0.55 0.87
CA ASP A 174 -0.68 -1.39 2.04
C ASP A 174 -1.61 -2.61 1.94
N PHE A 175 -1.01 -3.79 1.76
CA PHE A 175 -1.73 -5.05 1.59
C PHE A 175 -1.97 -5.76 2.91
N ASN A 176 -1.44 -5.27 4.04
CA ASN A 176 -1.58 -5.85 5.37
C ASN A 176 -1.27 -7.37 5.43
N THR A 177 -0.40 -7.82 4.53
CA THR A 177 0.02 -9.21 4.42
C THR A 177 1.41 -9.26 3.84
N ALA A 178 2.24 -10.19 4.32
CA ALA A 178 3.57 -10.40 3.78
C ALA A 178 3.52 -10.87 2.31
N ASN A 179 4.57 -10.53 1.57
CA ASN A 179 4.94 -11.21 0.33
C ASN A 179 5.00 -12.73 0.55
N SER A 180 4.71 -13.52 -0.50
CA SER A 180 4.51 -14.99 -0.49
C SER A 180 3.18 -15.51 0.09
N HIS A 181 2.41 -14.70 0.82
CA HIS A 181 1.08 -15.11 1.28
C HIS A 181 0.05 -15.18 0.15
N ALA A 182 -1.13 -15.77 0.41
CA ALA A 182 -2.15 -16.01 -0.60
C ALA A 182 -2.57 -14.77 -1.42
N PRO A 183 -2.79 -13.57 -0.83
CA PRO A 183 -3.12 -12.38 -1.62
C PRO A 183 -2.02 -11.99 -2.61
N HIS A 184 -0.75 -12.09 -2.22
CA HIS A 184 0.41 -11.81 -3.07
C HIS A 184 0.48 -12.78 -4.24
N ARG A 185 0.43 -14.09 -3.95
CA ARG A 185 0.46 -15.15 -4.97
C ARG A 185 -0.64 -15.01 -6.01
N VAL A 186 -1.88 -14.72 -5.58
CA VAL A 186 -3.01 -14.53 -6.50
C VAL A 186 -2.77 -13.37 -7.47
N LEU A 187 -2.17 -12.27 -7.01
CA LEU A 187 -1.82 -11.15 -7.88
C LEU A 187 -0.71 -11.53 -8.85
N LEU A 188 0.34 -12.21 -8.39
CA LEU A 188 1.44 -12.66 -9.26
C LEU A 188 0.98 -13.67 -10.32
N GLU A 189 0.21 -14.68 -9.93
CA GLU A 189 -0.43 -15.64 -10.84
C GLU A 189 -1.37 -14.95 -11.84
N GLY A 190 -1.94 -13.81 -11.45
CA GLY A 190 -2.75 -12.93 -12.28
C GLY A 190 -1.98 -12.09 -13.31
N GLY A 191 -0.66 -12.26 -13.39
CA GLY A 191 0.24 -11.61 -14.34
C GLY A 191 0.84 -10.29 -13.86
N TYR A 192 0.73 -9.98 -12.55
CA TYR A 192 1.55 -8.93 -11.95
C TYR A 192 2.95 -9.46 -11.63
N THR A 193 3.92 -8.56 -11.61
CA THR A 193 5.26 -8.79 -11.10
C THR A 193 5.50 -7.87 -9.92
N ASP A 194 6.20 -8.37 -8.90
CA ASP A 194 6.61 -7.56 -7.78
C ASP A 194 7.87 -6.77 -8.15
N SER A 195 7.79 -5.44 -8.10
CA SER A 195 8.93 -4.58 -8.47
C SER A 195 10.15 -4.88 -7.62
N TRP A 196 9.96 -5.31 -6.36
CA TRP A 196 11.04 -5.68 -5.48
C TRP A 196 11.76 -6.96 -5.96
N GLU A 197 10.99 -8.00 -6.29
CA GLU A 197 11.53 -9.28 -6.76
C GLU A 197 12.21 -9.13 -8.13
N VAL A 198 11.61 -8.36 -9.04
CA VAL A 198 12.18 -8.07 -10.36
C VAL A 198 13.48 -7.28 -10.22
N CYS A 199 13.47 -6.20 -9.43
CA CYS A 199 14.64 -5.36 -9.18
C CYS A 199 15.84 -6.17 -8.66
N GLU A 200 15.63 -7.03 -7.65
CA GLU A 200 16.66 -7.94 -7.14
C GLU A 200 17.22 -8.89 -8.19
N SER A 201 16.34 -9.43 -9.03
CA SER A 201 16.72 -10.42 -10.04
C SER A 201 17.57 -9.80 -11.15
N LEU A 202 17.39 -8.51 -11.44
CA LEU A 202 18.10 -7.78 -12.48
C LEU A 202 19.46 -7.27 -11.99
N ASP A 203 19.51 -6.68 -10.79
CA ASP A 203 20.73 -6.21 -10.16
C ASP A 203 20.63 -6.31 -8.64
N LYS A 204 21.61 -6.96 -8.01
CA LYS A 204 21.67 -7.10 -6.54
C LYS A 204 21.75 -5.75 -5.82
N ASN A 205 22.25 -4.71 -6.50
CA ASN A 205 22.34 -3.35 -5.97
C ASN A 205 21.12 -2.48 -6.31
N CYS A 206 20.11 -3.02 -7.01
CA CYS A 206 18.87 -2.31 -7.36
C CYS A 206 18.06 -1.93 -6.10
N MET A 207 18.27 -2.66 -5.00
CA MET A 207 17.66 -2.36 -3.71
C MET A 207 18.50 -1.37 -2.91
N SER A 208 17.88 -0.38 -2.29
CA SER A 208 18.60 0.56 -1.40
C SER A 208 19.20 -0.10 -0.15
N HIS A 209 18.63 -1.24 0.27
CA HIS A 209 19.00 -1.95 1.49
C HIS A 209 18.89 -3.46 1.30
N ASP A 210 19.92 -4.19 1.71
CA ASP A 210 19.94 -5.66 1.72
C ASP A 210 18.88 -6.26 2.66
N PHE A 211 18.54 -5.52 3.72
CA PHE A 211 17.55 -5.87 4.74
C PHE A 211 16.57 -4.71 4.91
N ALA A 212 15.35 -4.91 4.39
CA ALA A 212 14.29 -3.93 4.58
C ALA A 212 12.95 -4.60 4.88
N ALA A 213 12.31 -4.08 5.93
CA ALA A 213 10.88 -4.16 6.15
C ALA A 213 10.23 -2.84 5.73
N THR A 214 8.96 -2.88 5.33
CA THR A 214 8.19 -1.66 5.03
C THR A 214 7.34 -1.19 6.21
N PHE A 215 6.93 -2.10 7.09
CA PHE A 215 6.19 -1.77 8.32
C PHE A 215 7.10 -1.80 9.56
N HIS A 216 7.16 -0.71 10.32
CA HIS A 216 7.96 -0.62 11.55
C HIS A 216 7.16 -0.29 12.80
N GLY A 217 5.87 0.05 12.70
CA GLY A 217 5.00 0.25 13.88
C GLY A 217 5.57 1.28 14.87
N TRP A 218 6.15 2.36 14.35
CA TRP A 218 6.87 3.40 15.12
C TRP A 218 8.17 2.95 15.83
N LEU A 219 8.64 1.71 15.61
CA LEU A 219 9.93 1.21 16.12
C LEU A 219 11.13 1.61 15.24
N GLY A 220 10.88 2.10 14.02
CA GLY A 220 11.90 2.55 13.08
C GLY A 220 12.94 1.49 12.76
N SER A 221 14.21 1.90 12.76
CA SER A 221 15.36 1.05 12.39
C SER A 221 15.47 -0.24 13.21
N CYS A 222 14.89 -0.30 14.42
CA CYS A 222 14.92 -1.49 15.26
C CYS A 222 14.24 -2.70 14.59
N ILE A 223 13.20 -2.46 13.76
CA ILE A 223 12.53 -3.56 13.05
C ILE A 223 13.42 -4.23 12.01
N ASN A 224 14.43 -3.50 11.48
CA ASN A 224 15.40 -4.05 10.52
C ASN A 224 16.49 -4.90 11.18
N SER A 225 16.40 -5.18 12.49
CA SER A 225 17.24 -6.18 13.17
C SER A 225 16.72 -7.61 12.96
N TYR A 226 17.62 -8.59 12.85
CA TYR A 226 17.25 -9.98 12.59
C TYR A 226 16.25 -10.58 13.61
N ALA A 227 16.39 -10.24 14.90
CA ALA A 227 15.57 -10.82 15.95
C ALA A 227 14.12 -10.31 15.93
N LEU A 228 13.91 -8.99 15.91
CA LEU A 228 12.57 -8.40 15.92
C LEU A 228 11.81 -8.67 14.64
N ARG A 229 12.53 -8.77 13.52
CA ARG A 229 11.95 -9.10 12.23
C ARG A 229 11.44 -10.53 12.14
N ALA A 230 12.24 -11.51 12.55
CA ALA A 230 11.81 -12.91 12.54
C ALA A 230 10.53 -13.07 13.38
N PHE A 231 10.47 -12.36 14.51
CA PHE A 231 9.28 -12.28 15.34
C PHE A 231 8.09 -11.64 14.60
N GLN A 232 8.27 -10.48 13.97
CA GLN A 232 7.22 -9.81 13.19
C GLN A 232 6.70 -10.70 12.05
N PHE A 233 7.60 -11.38 11.33
CA PHE A 233 7.22 -12.30 10.26
C PHE A 233 6.37 -13.45 10.80
N VAL A 234 6.82 -14.11 11.88
CA VAL A 234 6.08 -15.19 12.53
C VAL A 234 4.68 -14.72 12.90
N LEU A 235 4.55 -13.53 13.49
CA LEU A 235 3.24 -12.94 13.81
C LEU A 235 2.40 -12.75 12.54
N GLN A 236 2.95 -12.18 11.47
CA GLN A 236 2.22 -11.98 10.21
C GLN A 236 1.84 -13.31 9.51
N THR A 237 2.67 -14.36 9.60
CA THR A 237 2.34 -15.69 9.07
C THR A 237 1.21 -16.34 9.85
N ILE A 238 1.26 -16.27 11.18
CA ILE A 238 0.18 -16.74 12.05
C ILE A 238 -1.11 -15.98 11.70
N HIS A 239 -1.01 -14.66 11.52
CA HIS A 239 -2.12 -13.80 11.10
C HIS A 239 -2.71 -14.23 9.75
N ALA A 240 -1.86 -14.50 8.76
CA ALA A 240 -2.27 -14.94 7.43
C ALA A 240 -2.91 -16.34 7.41
N CYS A 241 -2.67 -17.15 8.45
CA CYS A 241 -3.37 -18.42 8.65
C CYS A 241 -4.79 -18.25 9.21
N GLY A 242 -5.26 -17.01 9.43
CA GLY A 242 -6.58 -16.71 9.97
C GLY A 242 -6.64 -16.79 11.50
N VAL A 243 -5.49 -16.68 12.17
CA VAL A 243 -5.43 -16.65 13.63
C VAL A 243 -5.63 -15.23 14.12
N ASP A 244 -6.70 -15.00 14.86
CA ASP A 244 -6.99 -13.70 15.45
C ASP A 244 -6.04 -13.41 16.61
N PHE A 245 -5.27 -12.32 16.48
CA PHE A 245 -4.53 -11.75 17.60
C PHE A 245 -5.45 -10.92 18.51
N PRO A 246 -5.16 -10.85 19.83
CA PRO A 246 -5.86 -9.94 20.72
C PRO A 246 -5.74 -8.49 20.22
N LYS A 247 -6.86 -7.77 20.17
CA LYS A 247 -6.91 -6.36 19.74
C LYS A 247 -6.27 -5.38 20.72
N ALA A 248 -5.98 -5.84 21.94
CA ALA A 248 -5.37 -5.05 23.00
C ALA A 248 -4.17 -5.79 23.57
N VAL A 249 -3.15 -5.04 23.97
CA VAL A 249 -2.00 -5.59 24.69
C VAL A 249 -2.51 -6.20 26.00
N PRO A 250 -2.26 -7.49 26.27
CA PRO A 250 -2.70 -8.12 27.51
C PRO A 250 -2.11 -7.37 28.72
N GLY A 251 -2.95 -6.96 29.66
CA GLY A 251 -2.53 -6.19 30.84
C GLY A 251 -1.84 -7.02 31.92
N SER A 252 -1.80 -8.35 31.80
CA SER A 252 -1.17 -9.24 32.77
C SER A 252 -0.58 -10.50 32.14
N ILE A 253 0.38 -11.14 32.83
CA ILE A 253 0.99 -12.42 32.40
C ILE A 253 -0.06 -13.52 32.21
N ARG A 254 -1.12 -13.54 33.04
CA ARG A 254 -2.22 -14.51 32.90
C ARG A 254 -3.01 -14.28 31.61
N ASP A 255 -3.17 -13.03 31.20
CA ASP A 255 -3.84 -12.67 29.95
C ASP A 255 -2.98 -13.02 28.74
N VAL A 256 -1.67 -12.84 28.82
CA VAL A 256 -0.71 -13.34 27.82
C VAL A 256 -0.84 -14.85 27.65
N GLY A 257 -0.87 -15.61 28.76
CA GLY A 257 -1.04 -17.07 28.71
C GLY A 257 -2.36 -17.50 28.08
N ARG A 258 -3.47 -16.82 28.39
CA ARG A 258 -4.78 -17.08 27.77
C ARG A 258 -4.78 -16.75 26.27
N ALA A 259 -4.19 -15.63 25.88
CA ALA A 259 -4.03 -15.24 24.48
C ALA A 259 -3.20 -16.27 23.71
N ALA A 260 -2.06 -16.70 24.26
CA ALA A 260 -1.19 -17.71 23.66
C ALA A 260 -1.93 -19.04 23.47
N MET A 261 -2.68 -19.51 24.47
CA MET A 261 -3.50 -20.72 24.32
C MET A 261 -4.58 -20.59 23.24
N LYS A 262 -5.21 -19.41 23.14
CA LYS A 262 -6.23 -19.14 22.11
C LYS A 262 -5.62 -19.14 20.70
N ILE A 263 -4.42 -18.59 20.55
CA ILE A 263 -3.63 -18.61 19.30
C ILE A 263 -3.29 -20.06 18.96
N MET A 264 -2.71 -20.81 19.92
CA MET A 264 -2.31 -22.21 19.71
C MET A 264 -3.45 -23.11 19.24
N LYS A 265 -4.69 -22.88 19.73
CA LYS A 265 -5.87 -23.65 19.31
C LYS A 265 -6.33 -23.36 17.88
N GLN A 266 -5.96 -22.22 17.30
CA GLN A 266 -6.30 -21.83 15.92
C GLN A 266 -5.20 -22.21 14.92
N LEU A 267 -4.02 -22.60 15.40
CA LEU A 267 -2.88 -22.92 14.54
C LEU A 267 -3.12 -24.22 13.77
N ASP A 268 -3.11 -24.10 12.45
CA ASP A 268 -3.00 -25.23 11.52
C ASP A 268 -1.54 -25.34 11.06
N LEU A 269 -0.84 -26.39 11.52
CA LEU A 269 0.58 -26.60 11.22
C LEU A 269 0.87 -26.80 9.73
N GLN A 270 -0.08 -27.35 8.96
CA GLN A 270 0.09 -27.50 7.51
C GLN A 270 -0.02 -26.14 6.80
N LYS A 271 -1.02 -25.33 7.16
CA LYS A 271 -1.12 -23.94 6.66
C LYS A 271 0.09 -23.12 7.04
N LEU A 272 0.58 -23.26 8.27
CA LEU A 272 1.73 -22.54 8.77
C LEU A 272 2.99 -22.90 7.98
N ARG A 273 3.24 -24.20 7.74
CA ARG A 273 4.37 -24.64 6.90
C ARG A 273 4.28 -24.13 5.46
N ARG A 274 3.08 -24.04 4.89
CA ARG A 274 2.84 -23.54 3.52
C ARG A 274 3.03 -22.03 3.39
N ASN A 275 2.75 -21.28 4.45
CA ASN A 275 2.90 -19.83 4.49
C ASN A 275 4.22 -19.39 5.14
N PHE A 276 5.04 -20.33 5.62
CA PHE A 276 6.38 -20.03 6.10
C PHE A 276 7.27 -19.65 4.90
N PRO A 277 8.05 -18.57 5.00
CA PRO A 277 8.70 -17.99 3.84
C PRO A 277 9.88 -18.84 3.39
N SER A 278 10.19 -18.75 2.10
CA SER A 278 11.45 -19.22 1.53
C SER A 278 12.63 -18.30 1.87
N SER A 279 12.37 -17.04 2.21
CA SER A 279 13.39 -16.06 2.60
C SER A 279 12.93 -15.12 3.72
N LEU A 280 13.79 -14.95 4.72
CA LEU A 280 13.67 -13.94 5.79
C LEU A 280 14.53 -12.71 5.51
N SER A 281 14.93 -12.43 4.25
CA SER A 281 15.76 -11.26 3.90
C SER A 281 14.95 -10.05 3.42
N ARG A 282 13.74 -10.24 2.83
CA ARG A 282 12.84 -9.13 2.43
C ARG A 282 11.37 -9.37 2.79
N LEU A 283 10.91 -8.76 3.88
CA LEU A 283 9.53 -8.85 4.38
C LEU A 283 8.86 -7.53 4.08
N HIS A 284 7.87 -7.49 3.22
CA HIS A 284 7.15 -6.26 2.94
C HIS A 284 5.65 -6.51 2.84
N VAL A 285 4.89 -5.55 3.35
CA VAL A 285 3.42 -5.54 3.27
C VAL A 285 2.91 -4.44 2.33
N ASP A 286 3.79 -3.51 1.99
CA ASP A 286 3.58 -2.45 1.02
C ASP A 286 4.20 -2.90 -0.30
N TRP A 287 3.38 -3.04 -1.34
CA TRP A 287 3.84 -3.59 -2.63
C TRP A 287 3.71 -2.55 -3.74
N ILE A 288 4.63 -2.62 -4.69
CA ILE A 288 4.53 -1.93 -5.98
C ILE A 288 4.55 -3.03 -7.05
N LEU A 289 3.37 -3.39 -7.53
CA LEU A 289 3.19 -4.45 -8.52
C LEU A 289 2.97 -3.85 -9.91
N VAL A 290 3.57 -4.45 -10.92
CA VAL A 290 3.46 -4.00 -12.31
C VAL A 290 2.91 -5.13 -13.17
N LYS A 291 2.01 -4.81 -14.10
CA LYS A 291 1.54 -5.75 -15.11
C LYS A 291 1.65 -5.11 -16.48
N GLN A 292 2.34 -5.81 -17.38
CA GLN A 292 2.56 -5.40 -18.76
C GLN A 292 1.26 -5.05 -19.49
N ASN A 293 1.34 -4.13 -20.44
CA ASN A 293 0.24 -3.83 -21.35
C ASN A 293 -0.01 -5.00 -22.31
N LEU A 294 -1.06 -4.89 -23.13
CA LEU A 294 -1.43 -5.97 -24.05
C LEU A 294 -0.43 -6.17 -25.20
N GLN A 295 0.44 -5.19 -25.46
CA GLN A 295 1.55 -5.30 -26.40
C GLN A 295 2.82 -5.92 -25.78
N GLY A 296 2.79 -6.28 -24.48
CA GLY A 296 3.93 -6.87 -23.78
C GLY A 296 4.96 -5.85 -23.27
N GLN A 297 4.65 -4.56 -23.32
CA GLN A 297 5.50 -3.51 -22.74
C GLN A 297 5.19 -3.36 -21.26
N THR A 298 6.24 -3.16 -20.46
CA THR A 298 6.13 -3.00 -19.01
C THR A 298 7.12 -1.96 -18.49
N LEU A 299 6.83 -1.41 -17.33
CA LEU A 299 7.81 -0.66 -16.54
C LEU A 299 8.85 -1.63 -15.99
N ILE A 300 10.14 -1.30 -16.15
CA ILE A 300 11.25 -2.10 -15.63
C ILE A 300 11.83 -1.37 -14.42
N PRO A 301 11.77 -1.94 -13.19
CA PRO A 301 12.33 -1.28 -12.02
C PRO A 301 13.86 -1.18 -12.14
N GLU A 302 14.38 0.02 -11.95
CA GLU A 302 15.83 0.31 -11.87
C GLU A 302 16.31 0.48 -10.44
N ALA A 303 15.41 0.91 -9.55
CA ALA A 303 15.68 0.99 -8.13
C ALA A 303 14.40 0.81 -7.34
N VAL A 304 14.48 0.12 -6.21
CA VAL A 304 13.42 0.08 -5.19
C VAL A 304 14.04 0.50 -3.86
N ILE A 305 13.48 1.55 -3.27
CA ILE A 305 14.05 2.28 -2.15
C ILE A 305 13.04 2.28 -1.01
N VAL A 306 13.44 1.71 0.13
CA VAL A 306 12.74 1.94 1.39
C VAL A 306 13.36 3.17 2.04
N ALA A 307 12.62 4.27 2.04
CA ALA A 307 13.11 5.55 2.52
C ALA A 307 13.02 5.63 4.06
N GLU A 308 13.77 6.58 4.64
CA GLU A 308 13.66 6.97 6.06
C GLU A 308 14.01 5.86 7.08
N VAL A 309 14.84 4.88 6.71
CA VAL A 309 15.23 3.76 7.59
C VAL A 309 16.00 4.17 8.85
N ARG A 310 16.54 5.40 8.93
CA ARG A 310 17.56 5.79 9.93
C ARG A 310 17.16 6.88 10.92
N ASP A 311 16.03 7.55 10.73
CA ASP A 311 15.68 8.73 11.54
C ASP A 311 14.60 8.39 12.58
N ARG A 312 14.59 9.08 13.74
CA ARG A 312 13.55 8.92 14.78
C ARG A 312 12.29 9.76 14.53
N ASP A 313 12.26 10.41 13.38
CA ASP A 313 11.29 11.43 13.00
C ASP A 313 10.45 10.92 11.82
N PHE A 314 9.65 9.89 12.09
CA PHE A 314 8.95 9.16 11.04
C PHE A 314 7.82 9.96 10.38
N SER A 315 7.69 9.86 9.06
CA SER A 315 6.54 10.38 8.32
C SER A 315 5.30 9.49 8.44
N SER A 316 5.48 8.20 8.72
CA SER A 316 4.44 7.16 8.90
C SER A 316 4.99 6.02 9.79
N ASP A 317 4.15 5.09 10.27
CA ASP A 317 4.60 3.81 10.85
C ASP A 317 5.05 2.79 9.82
N HIS A 318 4.87 3.13 8.55
CA HIS A 318 5.48 2.47 7.41
C HIS A 318 6.60 3.36 6.87
N PHE A 319 7.68 2.74 6.43
CA PHE A 319 8.69 3.44 5.64
C PHE A 319 8.13 3.73 4.25
N PRO A 320 8.28 4.96 3.71
CA PRO A 320 7.87 5.25 2.34
C PRO A 320 8.61 4.35 1.36
N LEU A 321 7.86 3.62 0.53
CA LEU A 321 8.40 2.77 -0.53
C LEU A 321 8.39 3.54 -1.85
N LEU A 322 9.56 3.69 -2.46
CA LEU A 322 9.75 4.36 -3.75
C LEU A 322 10.29 3.35 -4.76
N ALA A 323 9.82 3.42 -6.00
CA ALA A 323 10.42 2.70 -7.12
C ALA A 323 10.71 3.67 -8.27
N VAL A 324 11.89 3.51 -8.87
CA VAL A 324 12.30 4.19 -10.10
C VAL A 324 12.18 3.18 -11.23
N PHE A 325 11.49 3.57 -12.29
CA PHE A 325 11.25 2.71 -13.44
C PHE A 325 11.88 3.28 -14.70
N ARG A 326 12.53 2.40 -15.47
CA ARG A 326 12.82 2.66 -16.87
C ARG A 326 11.56 2.47 -17.68
N LEU A 327 11.26 3.45 -18.51
CA LEU A 327 10.16 3.39 -19.46
C LEU A 327 10.59 2.54 -20.67
N PRO A 328 9.68 1.72 -21.22
CA PRO A 328 9.99 0.92 -22.41
C PRO A 328 10.25 1.85 -23.61
N SER A 329 11.23 1.46 -24.43
CA SER A 329 11.67 2.17 -25.64
C SER A 329 10.64 2.15 -26.76
#